data_AF-A0A5U1RDB6-F1
#
_entry.id   AF-A0A5U1RDB6-F1
#
_cell.length_a   1.000
_cell.length_b   1.000
_cell.length_c   1.000
_cell.angle_alpha   90.00
_cell.angle_beta   90.00
_cell.angle_gamma   90.00
#
_symmetry.space_group_name_H-M   'P 1'
#
loop_
_entity.id
_entity.type
_entity.pdbx_description
1 polymer ?
#
loop_
_entity_poly.entity_id
_entity_poly.type
_entity_poly.pdbx_seq_one_letter_code
_entity_poly.pdbx_strand_id
1 'polypeptide(L)'
;MKKTVITAAVLCLTAGTPIYSFAADPCEVVLCMYGKATRNSGGSECSSAERAFFKINAFKKHHRFNPGKTFNMRKEFLGECKAADPESISKILSKFGRVKG
;
A
#
# COMPACT_ATOMS: atom_id res chain seq x y z
N MET A 1 -23.89 9.47 51.11
CA MET A 1 -23.64 8.72 49.85
C MET A 1 -23.38 9.73 48.73
N LYS A 2 -22.14 9.91 48.29
CA LYS A 2 -21.80 10.72 47.11
C LYS A 2 -20.71 9.97 46.34
N LYS A 3 -21.04 9.62 45.09
CA LYS A 3 -20.33 8.71 44.20
C LYS A 3 -19.21 9.50 43.49
N THR A 4 -17.97 9.08 43.62
CA THR A 4 -16.86 9.59 42.79
C THR A 4 -16.46 8.50 41.80
N VAL A 5 -16.91 8.69 40.56
CA VAL A 5 -16.55 7.87 39.41
C VAL A 5 -15.18 8.33 38.94
N ILE A 6 -14.17 7.45 39.00
CA ILE A 6 -12.84 7.72 38.45
C ILE A 6 -12.83 7.24 36.99
N THR A 7 -12.88 8.22 36.09
CA THR A 7 -12.78 8.06 34.64
C THR A 7 -11.43 7.44 34.26
N ALA A 8 -11.48 6.33 33.53
CA ALA A 8 -10.32 5.65 32.96
C ALA A 8 -9.59 6.53 31.94
N ALA A 9 -8.29 6.72 32.13
CA ALA A 9 -7.42 7.37 31.16
C ALA A 9 -7.13 6.40 30.00
N VAL A 10 -7.62 6.75 28.80
CA VAL A 10 -7.32 6.07 27.54
C VAL A 10 -5.88 6.40 27.12
N LEU A 11 -5.00 5.40 27.17
CA LEU A 11 -3.66 5.47 26.58
C LEU A 11 -3.74 5.02 25.11
N CYS A 12 -3.85 5.98 24.20
CA CYS A 12 -3.66 5.76 22.77
C CYS A 12 -2.19 5.42 22.49
N LEU A 13 -1.88 4.12 22.36
CA LEU A 13 -0.64 3.67 21.74
C LEU A 13 -0.78 3.81 20.23
N THR A 14 -0.44 4.97 19.69
CA THR A 14 -0.24 5.14 18.24
C THR A 14 1.11 4.52 17.86
N ALA A 15 1.12 3.21 17.65
CA ALA A 15 2.10 2.61 16.76
C ALA A 15 1.84 3.18 15.37
N GLY A 16 2.60 4.20 14.98
CA GLY A 16 2.50 4.84 13.67
C GLY A 16 2.89 3.86 12.56
N THR A 17 1.96 3.01 12.17
CA THR A 17 1.94 2.51 10.79
C THR A 17 1.64 3.72 9.90
N PRO A 18 2.33 3.89 8.76
CA PRO A 18 1.86 4.85 7.79
C PRO A 18 0.43 4.46 7.41
N ILE A 19 -0.54 5.28 7.82
CA ILE A 19 -1.91 5.15 7.35
C ILE A 19 -1.88 5.58 5.90
N TYR A 20 -1.52 4.66 5.00
CA TYR A 20 -1.72 4.84 3.58
C TYR A 20 -3.23 4.74 3.36
N SER A 21 -3.93 5.87 3.47
CA SER A 21 -5.38 5.98 3.25
C SER A 21 -5.77 5.78 1.77
N PHE A 22 -5.10 4.87 1.07
CA PHE A 22 -5.65 4.32 -0.16
C PHE A 22 -6.78 3.40 0.29
N ALA A 23 -8.01 3.76 -0.03
CA ALA A 23 -9.18 2.90 0.14
C ALA A 23 -9.13 1.63 -0.76
N ALA A 24 -7.94 1.23 -1.19
CA ALA A 24 -7.70 0.08 -2.04
C ALA A 24 -7.17 -1.06 -1.16
N ASP A 25 -7.83 -2.21 -1.25
CA ASP A 25 -7.43 -3.41 -0.52
C ASP A 25 -6.04 -3.87 -0.99
N PRO A 26 -5.04 -4.02 -0.10
CA PRO A 26 -3.70 -4.44 -0.48
C PRO A 26 -3.67 -5.80 -1.19
N CYS A 27 -4.55 -6.74 -0.83
CA CYS A 27 -4.60 -8.07 -1.44
C CYS A 27 -5.17 -8.05 -2.85
N GLU A 28 -6.21 -7.27 -3.10
CA GLU A 28 -6.75 -6.99 -4.43
C GLU A 28 -5.69 -6.34 -5.32
N VAL A 29 -4.95 -5.35 -4.78
CA VAL A 29 -3.86 -4.72 -5.53
C VAL A 29 -2.75 -5.72 -5.85
N VAL A 30 -2.36 -6.61 -4.93
CA VAL A 30 -1.41 -7.69 -5.22
C VAL A 30 -1.94 -8.56 -6.36
N LEU A 31 -3.19 -9.03 -6.28
CA LEU A 31 -3.80 -9.91 -7.28
C LEU A 31 -3.79 -9.26 -8.67
N CYS A 32 -4.29 -8.04 -8.77
CA CYS A 32 -4.39 -7.30 -10.02
C CYS A 32 -3.02 -6.93 -10.61
N MET A 33 -2.10 -6.43 -9.79
CA MET A 33 -0.76 -6.08 -10.25
C MET A 33 0.06 -7.32 -10.64
N TYR A 34 -0.19 -8.47 -10.00
CA TYR A 34 0.42 -9.74 -10.40
C TYR A 34 -0.10 -10.19 -11.77
N GLY A 35 -1.42 -10.15 -12.00
CA GLY A 35 -2.01 -10.38 -13.32
C GLY A 35 -1.42 -9.46 -14.38
N LYS A 36 -1.30 -8.16 -14.09
CA LYS A 36 -0.63 -7.20 -14.98
C LYS A 36 0.85 -7.57 -15.24
N ALA A 37 1.58 -8.03 -14.22
CA ALA A 37 2.99 -8.44 -14.33
C ALA A 37 3.20 -9.66 -15.23
N THR A 38 2.22 -10.57 -15.27
CA THR A 38 2.22 -11.81 -16.06
C THR A 38 1.51 -11.69 -17.40
N ARG A 39 1.04 -10.48 -17.77
CA ARG A 39 0.21 -10.20 -18.96
C ARG A 39 -1.16 -10.90 -18.94
N ASN A 40 -1.64 -11.28 -17.77
CA ASN A 40 -3.00 -11.77 -17.51
C ASN A 40 -3.75 -10.72 -16.66
N SER A 41 -3.88 -9.50 -17.17
CA SER A 41 -4.56 -8.41 -16.45
C SER A 41 -6.05 -8.73 -16.29
N GLY A 42 -6.63 -8.39 -15.14
CA GLY A 42 -8.08 -8.51 -14.89
C GLY A 42 -8.95 -7.48 -15.62
N GLY A 43 -8.38 -6.72 -16.56
CA GLY A 43 -9.14 -5.76 -17.37
C GLY A 43 -9.72 -4.60 -16.55
N SER A 44 -10.97 -4.23 -16.84
CA SER A 44 -11.67 -3.12 -16.16
C SER A 44 -11.77 -3.30 -14.66
N GLU A 45 -11.95 -4.54 -14.20
CA GLU A 45 -12.10 -4.87 -12.78
C GLU A 45 -10.85 -4.48 -11.99
N CYS A 46 -9.67 -4.65 -12.58
CA CYS A 46 -8.40 -4.30 -11.95
C CYS A 46 -7.99 -2.83 -12.10
N SER A 47 -8.73 -2.03 -12.89
CA SER A 47 -8.31 -0.66 -13.22
C SER A 47 -8.15 0.24 -11.98
N SER A 48 -9.04 0.09 -10.99
CA SER A 48 -8.98 0.85 -9.74
C SER A 48 -7.78 0.45 -8.88
N ALA A 49 -7.55 -0.85 -8.74
CA ALA A 49 -6.45 -1.42 -7.97
C ALA A 49 -5.08 -1.08 -8.60
N GLU A 50 -4.95 -1.20 -9.91
CA GLU A 50 -3.75 -0.79 -10.66
C GLU A 50 -3.47 0.72 -10.47
N ARG A 51 -4.51 1.55 -10.58
CA ARG A 51 -4.39 3.00 -10.33
C ARG A 51 -4.01 3.31 -8.89
N ALA A 52 -4.51 2.56 -7.92
CA ALA A 52 -4.14 2.73 -6.52
C ALA A 52 -2.64 2.47 -6.31
N PHE A 53 -2.11 1.37 -6.84
CA PHE A 53 -0.68 1.07 -6.82
C PHE A 53 0.17 2.18 -7.44
N PHE A 54 -0.24 2.65 -8.63
CA PHE A 54 0.51 3.65 -9.39
C PHE A 54 0.43 5.06 -8.81
N LYS A 55 -0.58 5.36 -7.99
CA LYS A 55 -0.67 6.60 -7.20
C LYS A 55 0.34 6.66 -6.05
N ILE A 56 0.81 5.52 -5.55
CA ILE A 56 1.88 5.46 -4.55
C ILE A 56 3.16 5.97 -5.23
N ASN A 57 3.46 7.25 -5.07
CA ASN A 57 4.63 7.90 -5.63
C ASN A 57 5.25 8.82 -4.59
N ALA A 58 6.57 8.72 -4.45
CA ALA A 58 7.37 9.68 -3.72
C ALA A 58 8.04 10.67 -4.67
N PHE A 59 8.14 11.92 -4.24
CA PHE A 59 8.82 12.98 -4.96
C PHE A 59 9.91 13.61 -4.08
N LYS A 60 11.00 14.04 -4.72
CA LYS A 60 12.04 14.89 -4.12
C LYS A 60 11.63 16.36 -4.30
N LYS A 61 12.51 17.29 -3.87
CA LYS A 61 12.38 18.71 -4.19
C LYS A 61 12.20 18.92 -5.71
N HIS A 62 11.50 19.99 -6.08
CA HIS A 62 11.17 20.33 -7.48
C HIS A 62 10.40 19.22 -8.22
N HIS A 63 9.51 18.49 -7.52
CA HIS A 63 8.62 17.47 -8.11
C HIS A 63 9.34 16.35 -8.89
N ARG A 64 10.63 16.12 -8.62
CA ARG A 64 11.39 15.03 -9.24
C ARG A 64 10.99 13.70 -8.64
N PHE A 65 10.54 12.76 -9.46
CA PHE A 65 10.14 11.43 -8.99
C PHE A 65 11.29 10.72 -8.25
N ASN A 66 10.96 10.09 -7.12
CA ASN A 66 11.89 9.34 -6.30
C ASN A 66 11.62 7.82 -6.44
N PRO A 67 12.30 7.12 -7.37
CA PRO A 67 12.05 5.71 -7.62
C PRO A 67 12.38 4.83 -6.40
N GLY A 68 13.44 5.15 -5.65
CA GLY A 68 13.85 4.38 -4.48
C GLY A 68 12.83 4.47 -3.33
N LYS A 69 12.38 5.69 -2.99
CA LYS A 69 11.36 5.87 -1.95
C LYS A 69 10.00 5.30 -2.38
N THR A 70 9.64 5.45 -3.66
CA THR A 70 8.41 4.85 -4.22
C THR A 70 8.42 3.34 -4.13
N PHE A 71 9.56 2.69 -4.45
CA PHE A 71 9.71 1.25 -4.31
C PHE A 71 9.47 0.77 -2.88
N ASN A 72 10.04 1.47 -1.89
CA ASN A 72 9.86 1.11 -0.48
C ASN A 72 8.40 1.27 -0.04
N MET A 73 7.73 2.37 -0.40
CA MET A 73 6.31 2.60 -0.08
C MET A 73 5.42 1.53 -0.72
N ARG A 74 5.66 1.18 -1.98
CA ARG A 74 4.92 0.12 -2.67
C ARG A 74 5.17 -1.25 -2.05
N LYS A 75 6.41 -1.55 -1.64
CA LYS A 75 6.74 -2.79 -0.93
C LYS A 75 6.01 -2.90 0.40
N GLU A 76 6.00 -1.82 1.17
CA GLU A 76 5.30 -1.74 2.44
C GLU A 76 3.80 -1.97 2.26
N PHE A 77 3.17 -1.23 1.34
CA PHE A 77 1.75 -1.37 1.03
C PHE A 77 1.38 -2.80 0.59
N LEU A 78 2.09 -3.40 -0.37
CA LEU A 78 1.80 -4.77 -0.79
C LEU A 78 2.03 -5.80 0.34
N GLY A 79 2.96 -5.51 1.26
CA GLY A 79 3.24 -6.34 2.43
C GLY A 79 2.17 -6.29 3.53
N GLU A 80 1.19 -5.39 3.41
CA GLU A 80 -0.01 -5.40 4.27
C GLU A 80 -0.91 -6.59 3.94
N CYS A 81 -0.89 -7.09 2.70
CA CYS A 81 -1.58 -8.32 2.36
C CYS A 81 -0.82 -9.54 2.91
N LYS A 82 -1.25 -10.07 4.07
CA LYS A 82 -0.60 -11.22 4.71
C LYS A 82 -0.82 -12.55 3.98
N ALA A 83 -1.85 -12.64 3.14
CA ALA A 83 -2.12 -13.80 2.31
C ALA A 83 -1.31 -13.82 1.00
N ALA A 84 -0.62 -12.72 0.66
CA ALA A 84 0.14 -12.63 -0.58
C ALA A 84 1.42 -13.46 -0.51
N ASP A 85 1.65 -14.24 -1.57
CA ASP A 85 2.91 -14.92 -1.77
C ASP A 85 4.07 -13.90 -1.97
N PRO A 86 5.20 -14.02 -1.24
CA PRO A 86 6.31 -13.08 -1.36
C PRO A 86 6.94 -13.02 -2.75
N GLU A 87 6.91 -14.10 -3.53
CA GLU A 87 7.43 -14.09 -4.91
C GLU A 87 6.53 -13.25 -5.82
N SER A 88 5.21 -13.32 -5.63
CA SER A 88 4.24 -12.49 -6.33
C SER A 88 4.50 -10.99 -6.08
N ILE A 89 4.72 -10.60 -4.82
CA ILE A 89 5.11 -9.22 -4.46
C ILE A 89 6.45 -8.85 -5.12
N SER A 90 7.45 -9.73 -5.04
CA SER A 90 8.77 -9.51 -5.66
C SER A 90 8.64 -9.28 -7.17
N LYS A 91 7.82 -10.10 -7.86
CA LYS A 91 7.56 -9.99 -9.29
C LYS A 91 6.95 -8.64 -9.66
N ILE A 92 5.92 -8.21 -8.92
CA ILE A 92 5.28 -6.90 -9.11
C ILE A 92 6.31 -5.78 -8.95
N LEU A 93 7.05 -5.79 -7.85
CA LEU A 93 8.03 -4.75 -7.52
C LEU A 93 9.20 -4.70 -8.52
N SER A 94 9.63 -5.84 -9.05
CA SER A 94 10.69 -5.92 -10.06
C SER A 94 10.31 -5.19 -11.36
N LYS A 95 9.04 -5.25 -11.75
CA LYS A 95 8.53 -4.63 -12.99
C LYS A 95 8.07 -3.21 -12.79
N PHE A 96 7.34 -2.96 -11.71
CA PHE A 96 6.59 -1.71 -11.55
C PHE A 96 7.00 -0.92 -10.31
N GLY A 97 7.77 -1.48 -9.37
CA GLY A 97 8.08 -0.82 -8.10
C GLY A 97 8.83 0.50 -8.23
N ARG A 98 9.57 0.71 -9.32
CA ARG A 98 10.36 1.92 -9.59
C ARG A 98 9.84 2.76 -10.76
N VAL A 99 8.72 2.38 -11.37
CA VAL A 99 8.17 3.06 -12.54
C VAL A 99 7.21 4.15 -12.08
N LYS A 100 7.32 5.35 -12.66
CA LYS A 100 6.31 6.40 -12.46
C LYS A 100 5.03 5.95 -13.15
N GLY A 101 3.97 5.81 -12.35
CA GLY A 101 2.64 5.45 -12.82
C GLY A 101 1.90 6.60 -13.47
#